data_AF-A0A846J6D1-F1
#
_entry.id   AF-A0A846J6D1-F1
#
_cell.length_a   1.000
_cell.length_b   1.000
_cell.length_c   1.000
_cell.angle_alpha   90.00
_cell.angle_beta   90.00
_cell.angle_gamma   90.00
#
_symmetry.space_group_name_H-M   'P 1'
#
loop_
_entity.id
_entity.type
_entity.pdbx_description
1 polymer ?
#
loop_
_entity_poly.entity_id
_entity_poly.type
_entity_poly.pdbx_seq_one_letter_code
_entity_poly.pdbx_strand_id
1 'polypeptide(L)'
;MSQQSNYNREDAYKTLEIINLWIGNIDTKISFVLAFMAVLIGFIFTKGLPNSFQNVADKKLLELKGIDILGILIVLSLYCTSLISIIFFLFGIKGKVKDISNNQSIFFFGSIGGMDRVAYIEKINNMTEDEILNDLGEQIHINSKICSKKISYYNKGLLFLIVTVILCFICMVFQLV
;
A
#
# COMPACT_ATOMS: atom_id res chain seq x y z
N MET A 1 33.54 -17.63 27.97
CA MET A 1 32.80 -16.34 27.93
C MET A 1 32.51 -16.04 26.48
N SER A 2 31.30 -16.32 26.00
CA SER A 2 30.85 -15.88 24.68
C SER A 2 30.81 -14.36 24.67
N GLN A 3 31.60 -13.71 23.80
CA GLN A 3 31.47 -12.28 23.54
C GLN A 3 30.04 -12.01 23.08
N GLN A 4 29.23 -11.48 23.98
CA GLN A 4 27.91 -10.99 23.65
C GLN A 4 28.16 -9.73 22.82
N SER A 5 28.00 -9.85 21.51
CA SER A 5 28.09 -8.71 20.59
C SER A 5 27.05 -7.68 21.01
N ASN A 6 27.45 -6.64 21.72
CA ASN A 6 26.56 -5.54 22.05
C ASN A 6 26.16 -4.86 20.75
N TYR A 7 24.84 -4.75 20.54
CA TYR A 7 24.26 -4.02 19.42
C TYR A 7 24.80 -2.60 19.40
N ASN A 8 25.56 -2.26 18.36
CA ASN A 8 26.28 -1.00 18.27
C ASN A 8 25.67 -0.10 17.18
N ARG A 9 26.24 1.10 17.03
CA ARG A 9 25.75 2.12 16.08
C ARG A 9 25.70 1.60 14.65
N GLU A 10 26.71 0.83 14.23
CA GLU A 10 26.78 0.27 12.89
C GLU A 10 25.68 -0.76 12.66
N ASP A 11 25.40 -1.60 13.65
CA ASP A 11 24.28 -2.56 13.60
C ASP A 11 22.93 -1.83 13.51
N ALA A 12 22.77 -0.72 14.25
CA ALA A 12 21.60 0.13 14.21
C ALA A 12 21.38 0.78 12.84
N TYR A 13 22.42 1.37 12.24
CA TYR A 13 22.32 1.91 10.89
C TYR A 13 21.94 0.86 9.86
N LYS A 14 22.60 -0.31 9.88
CA LYS A 14 22.27 -1.42 8.98
C LYS A 14 20.84 -1.90 9.14
N THR A 15 20.37 -1.99 10.38
CA THR A 15 18.98 -2.38 10.66
C THR A 15 17.99 -1.37 10.07
N LEU A 16 18.24 -0.07 10.28
CA LEU A 16 17.43 1.00 9.72
C LEU A 16 17.43 0.98 8.18
N GLU A 17 18.59 0.76 7.57
CA GLU A 17 18.74 0.63 6.10
C GLU A 17 17.92 -0.54 5.56
N ILE A 18 18.00 -1.73 6.18
CA ILE A 18 17.21 -2.90 5.80
C ILE A 18 15.70 -2.60 5.86
N ILE A 19 15.24 -1.92 6.91
CA ILE A 19 13.83 -1.56 7.06
C ILE A 19 13.41 -0.57 5.97
N ASN A 20 14.22 0.44 5.70
CA ASN A 20 13.95 1.40 4.62
C ASN A 20 13.92 0.73 3.25
N LEU A 21 14.80 -0.25 3.00
CA LEU A 21 14.77 -1.09 1.81
C LEU A 21 13.45 -1.87 1.71
N TRP A 22 12.95 -2.45 2.81
CA TRP A 22 11.66 -3.14 2.81
C TRP A 22 10.49 -2.19 2.53
N ILE A 23 10.52 -0.96 3.06
CA ILE A 23 9.55 0.09 2.72
C ILE A 23 9.59 0.41 1.23
N GLY A 24 10.77 0.64 0.66
CA GLY A 24 10.92 0.89 -0.78
C GLY A 24 10.44 -0.28 -1.64
N ASN A 25 10.73 -1.51 -1.22
CA ASN A 25 10.29 -2.72 -1.92
C ASN A 25 8.77 -2.87 -1.91
N ILE A 26 8.08 -2.58 -0.80
CA ILE A 26 6.63 -2.67 -0.75
C ILE A 26 5.97 -1.56 -1.58
N ASP A 27 6.52 -0.34 -1.58
CA ASP A 27 6.03 0.77 -2.41
C ASP A 27 6.20 0.47 -3.92
N THR A 28 7.31 -0.16 -4.29
CA THR A 28 7.55 -0.64 -5.66
C THR A 28 6.54 -1.72 -6.06
N LYS A 29 6.31 -2.73 -5.19
CA LYS A 29 5.30 -3.77 -5.44
C LYS A 29 3.90 -3.19 -5.61
N ILE A 30 3.49 -2.25 -4.76
CA ILE A 30 2.21 -1.58 -4.88
C ILE A 30 2.12 -0.83 -6.22
N SER A 31 3.18 -0.13 -6.61
CA SER A 31 3.22 0.62 -7.88
C SER A 31 3.06 -0.28 -9.10
N PHE A 32 3.74 -1.43 -9.14
CA PHE A 32 3.57 -2.42 -10.21
C PHE A 32 2.15 -2.97 -10.28
N VAL A 33 1.54 -3.25 -9.12
CA VAL A 33 0.17 -3.75 -9.06
C VAL A 33 -0.84 -2.70 -9.53
N LEU A 34 -0.65 -1.42 -9.16
CA LEU A 34 -1.50 -0.33 -9.65
C LEU A 34 -1.38 -0.13 -11.17
N ALA A 35 -0.18 -0.24 -11.73
CA ALA A 35 0.02 -0.19 -13.18
C ALA A 35 -0.70 -1.35 -13.89
N PHE A 36 -0.59 -2.56 -13.35
CA PHE A 36 -1.34 -3.72 -13.85
C PHE A 36 -2.87 -3.50 -13.77
N MET A 37 -3.36 -2.96 -12.66
CA MET A 37 -4.78 -2.64 -12.48
C MET A 37 -5.28 -1.59 -13.49
N ALA A 38 -4.47 -0.58 -13.81
CA ALA A 38 -4.83 0.41 -14.82
C ALA A 38 -5.02 -0.23 -16.20
N VAL A 39 -4.13 -1.15 -16.59
CA VAL A 39 -4.26 -1.92 -17.84
C VAL A 39 -5.50 -2.82 -17.81
N LEU A 40 -5.72 -3.54 -16.71
CA LEU A 40 -6.87 -4.44 -16.54
C LEU A 40 -8.20 -3.69 -16.65
N ILE A 41 -8.31 -2.52 -15.98
CA ILE A 41 -9.49 -1.66 -16.04
C ILE A 41 -9.67 -1.10 -17.45
N GLY A 42 -8.60 -0.62 -18.09
CA GLY A 42 -8.66 -0.16 -19.48
C GLY A 42 -9.22 -1.23 -20.42
N PHE A 43 -8.81 -2.48 -20.24
CA PHE A 43 -9.34 -3.62 -20.99
C PHE A 43 -10.85 -3.84 -20.72
N ILE A 44 -11.27 -3.85 -19.45
CA ILE A 44 -12.69 -4.02 -19.07
C ILE A 44 -13.59 -2.96 -19.71
N PHE A 45 -13.12 -1.72 -19.83
CA PHE A 45 -13.89 -0.61 -20.40
C PHE A 45 -13.69 -0.40 -21.91
N THR A 46 -12.86 -1.22 -22.58
CA THR A 46 -12.53 -1.01 -24.00
C THR A 46 -13.76 -1.05 -24.92
N LYS A 47 -14.77 -1.86 -24.57
CA LYS A 47 -16.02 -2.00 -25.34
C LYS A 47 -17.13 -1.04 -24.91
N GLY A 48 -16.88 -0.15 -23.96
CA GLY A 48 -17.89 0.77 -23.43
C GLY A 48 -18.74 0.14 -22.33
N LEU A 49 -20.06 0.32 -22.40
CA LEU A 49 -20.98 -0.19 -21.37
C LEU A 49 -20.99 -1.73 -21.38
N PRO A 50 -20.85 -2.41 -20.23
CA PRO A 50 -20.95 -3.87 -20.16
C PRO A 50 -22.21 -4.42 -20.81
N ASN A 51 -22.07 -5.53 -21.53
CA ASN A 51 -23.19 -6.21 -22.20
C ASN A 51 -24.31 -6.58 -21.21
N SER A 52 -23.97 -6.90 -19.96
CA SER A 52 -24.96 -7.20 -18.91
C SER A 52 -25.87 -6.01 -18.59
N PHE A 53 -25.36 -4.78 -18.69
CA PHE A 53 -26.20 -3.58 -18.52
C PHE A 53 -27.02 -3.28 -19.76
N GLN A 54 -26.45 -3.45 -20.96
CA GLN A 54 -27.18 -3.28 -22.23
C GLN A 54 -28.37 -4.25 -22.30
N ASN A 55 -28.13 -5.53 -22.01
CA ASN A 55 -29.15 -6.58 -22.04
C ASN A 55 -30.35 -6.31 -21.12
N VAL A 56 -30.16 -5.58 -20.02
CA VAL A 56 -31.24 -5.22 -19.09
C VAL A 56 -31.90 -3.91 -19.50
N ALA A 57 -31.14 -2.95 -20.02
CA ALA A 57 -31.67 -1.69 -20.53
C ALA A 57 -32.61 -1.89 -21.73
N ASP A 58 -32.31 -2.88 -22.59
CA ASP A 58 -33.08 -3.15 -23.81
C ASP A 58 -34.34 -4.00 -23.56
N LYS A 59 -34.47 -4.61 -22.38
CA LYS A 59 -35.61 -5.48 -22.02
C LYS A 59 -36.67 -4.72 -21.22
N LYS A 60 -37.94 -5.09 -21.43
CA LYS A 60 -39.00 -4.67 -20.51
C LYS A 60 -38.83 -5.36 -19.16
N LEU A 61 -39.19 -4.67 -18.08
CA LEU A 61 -38.99 -5.14 -16.69
C LEU A 61 -39.61 -6.51 -16.41
N LEU A 62 -40.73 -6.85 -17.08
CA LEU A 62 -41.43 -8.13 -16.98
C LEU A 62 -40.74 -9.29 -17.73
N GLU A 63 -39.78 -9.01 -18.60
CA GLU A 63 -39.07 -10.00 -19.43
C GLU A 63 -37.68 -10.36 -18.86
N LEU A 64 -37.29 -9.73 -17.76
CA LEU A 64 -36.01 -9.97 -17.10
C LEU A 64 -35.97 -11.37 -16.49
N LYS A 65 -34.95 -12.13 -16.85
CA LYS A 65 -34.69 -13.45 -16.27
C LYS A 65 -33.72 -13.31 -15.09
N GLY A 66 -33.77 -14.26 -14.16
CA GLY A 66 -32.84 -14.28 -13.02
C GLY A 66 -31.35 -14.28 -13.43
N ILE A 67 -31.03 -14.81 -14.61
CA ILE A 67 -29.66 -14.79 -15.17
C ILE A 67 -29.19 -13.38 -15.57
N ASP A 68 -30.10 -12.51 -16.02
CA ASP A 68 -29.79 -11.12 -16.36
C ASP A 68 -29.41 -10.34 -15.09
N ILE A 69 -30.18 -10.55 -14.00
CA ILE A 69 -29.92 -9.97 -12.68
C ILE A 69 -28.59 -10.48 -12.12
N LEU A 70 -28.32 -11.79 -12.24
CA LEU A 70 -27.07 -12.39 -11.79
C LEU A 70 -25.86 -11.80 -12.54
N GLY A 71 -25.96 -11.61 -13.86
CA GLY A 71 -24.91 -10.98 -14.67
C GLY A 71 -24.58 -9.56 -14.19
N ILE A 72 -25.59 -8.75 -13.92
CA ILE A 72 -25.43 -7.41 -13.31
C ILE A 72 -24.70 -7.49 -11.97
N LEU A 73 -25.12 -8.40 -11.09
CA LEU A 73 -24.49 -8.53 -9.77
C LEU A 73 -23.02 -8.94 -9.86
N ILE A 74 -22.66 -9.81 -10.81
CA ILE A 74 -21.26 -10.21 -11.05
C ILE A 74 -20.44 -9.01 -11.54
N VAL A 75 -20.96 -8.22 -12.50
CA VAL A 75 -20.27 -7.03 -13.02
C VAL A 75 -20.13 -5.95 -11.94
N LEU A 76 -21.16 -5.71 -11.13
CA LEU A 76 -21.08 -4.79 -10.00
C LEU A 76 -20.05 -5.26 -8.95
N SER A 77 -20.00 -6.57 -8.67
CA SER A 77 -19.00 -7.15 -7.78
C SER A 77 -17.58 -6.96 -8.31
N LEU A 78 -17.37 -7.13 -9.63
CA LEU A 78 -16.08 -6.85 -10.29
C LEU A 78 -15.64 -5.40 -10.06
N TYR A 79 -16.55 -4.43 -10.23
CA TYR A 79 -16.23 -3.01 -10.03
C TYR A 79 -15.95 -2.67 -8.57
N CYS A 80 -16.79 -3.16 -7.66
CA CYS A 80 -16.61 -2.95 -6.23
C CYS A 80 -15.29 -3.53 -5.73
N THR A 81 -14.97 -4.78 -6.09
CA THR A 81 -13.73 -5.44 -5.67
C THR A 81 -12.49 -4.77 -6.25
N SER A 82 -12.55 -4.33 -7.52
CA SER A 82 -11.48 -3.56 -8.16
C SER A 82 -11.21 -2.23 -7.43
N LEU A 83 -12.28 -1.48 -7.13
CA LEU A 83 -12.17 -0.20 -6.42
C LEU A 83 -11.62 -0.39 -5.00
N ILE A 84 -12.12 -1.37 -4.26
CA ILE A 84 -11.65 -1.70 -2.91
C ILE A 84 -10.15 -2.06 -2.94
N SER A 85 -9.71 -2.85 -3.93
CA SER A 85 -8.31 -3.20 -4.12
C SER A 85 -7.44 -1.96 -4.31
N ILE A 86 -7.85 -1.05 -5.22
CA ILE A 86 -7.14 0.23 -5.45
C ILE A 86 -7.06 1.07 -4.18
N ILE A 87 -8.17 1.21 -3.44
CA ILE A 87 -8.19 1.98 -2.18
C ILE A 87 -7.18 1.42 -1.18
N PHE A 88 -7.10 0.10 -1.02
CA PHE A 88 -6.11 -0.52 -0.15
C PHE A 88 -4.68 -0.26 -0.61
N PHE A 89 -4.40 -0.32 -1.91
CA PHE A 89 -3.09 0.02 -2.43
C PHE A 89 -2.73 1.50 -2.22
N LEU A 90 -3.67 2.43 -2.40
CA LEU A 90 -3.46 3.85 -2.08
C LEU A 90 -3.20 4.08 -0.59
N PHE A 91 -3.88 3.35 0.30
CA PHE A 91 -3.56 3.36 1.74
C PHE A 91 -2.20 2.74 2.04
N GLY A 92 -1.76 1.74 1.27
CA GLY A 92 -0.41 1.19 1.33
C GLY A 92 0.66 2.23 0.98
N ILE A 93 0.47 2.99 -0.11
CA ILE A 93 1.39 4.09 -0.47
C ILE A 93 1.39 5.15 0.64
N LYS A 94 0.21 5.57 1.10
CA LYS A 94 0.09 6.58 2.16
C LYS A 94 0.58 6.09 3.52
N GLY A 95 0.70 4.78 3.76
CA GLY A 95 0.88 4.13 5.07
C GLY A 95 1.77 4.88 6.04
N LYS A 96 1.17 5.78 6.83
CA LYS A 96 1.83 6.58 7.87
C LYS A 96 1.39 6.08 9.23
N VAL A 97 2.30 6.18 10.19
CA VAL A 97 2.00 6.09 11.62
C VAL A 97 1.87 7.50 12.17
N LYS A 98 0.99 7.68 13.16
CA LYS A 98 0.96 8.94 13.92
C LYS A 98 2.28 9.00 14.68
N ASP A 99 3.00 10.11 14.56
CA ASP A 99 4.21 10.32 15.32
C ASP A 99 3.84 10.38 16.81
N ILE A 100 4.42 9.48 17.59
CA ILE A 100 4.26 9.43 19.06
C ILE A 100 5.53 9.97 19.72
N SER A 101 6.62 10.11 18.96
CA SER A 101 7.87 10.66 19.47
C SER A 101 7.78 12.18 19.49
N ASN A 102 8.07 12.77 20.64
CA ASN A 102 8.16 14.21 20.79
C ASN A 102 9.59 14.72 20.53
N ASN A 103 10.48 13.83 20.09
CA ASN A 103 11.90 14.07 19.89
C ASN A 103 12.18 14.39 18.41
N GLN A 104 12.88 15.50 18.17
CA GLN A 104 13.36 15.84 16.83
C GLN A 104 14.54 14.92 16.46
N SER A 105 14.28 13.84 15.73
CA SER A 105 15.34 12.94 15.28
C SER A 105 16.35 13.63 14.36
N ILE A 106 17.63 13.29 14.47
CA ILE A 106 18.68 13.77 13.54
C ILE A 106 18.75 12.96 12.25
N PHE A 107 18.02 11.84 12.16
CA PHE A 107 17.96 10.94 10.99
C PHE A 107 16.66 11.06 10.19
N PHE A 108 15.56 11.47 10.84
CA PHE A 108 14.28 11.60 10.16
C PHE A 108 14.20 12.89 9.32
N PHE A 109 14.02 12.75 8.01
CA PHE A 109 13.96 13.88 7.08
C PHE A 109 12.92 14.95 7.47
N GLY A 110 11.79 14.55 8.07
CA GLY A 110 10.74 15.48 8.49
C GLY A 110 11.15 16.32 9.70
N SER A 111 11.91 15.74 10.64
CA SER A 111 12.51 16.48 11.75
C SER A 111 13.62 17.41 11.26
N ILE A 112 14.52 16.91 10.40
CA ILE A 112 15.63 17.69 9.84
C ILE A 112 15.10 18.90 9.06
N GLY A 113 14.14 18.69 8.16
CA GLY A 113 13.55 19.77 7.37
C GLY A 113 12.73 20.77 8.19
N GLY A 114 12.37 20.44 9.43
CA GLY A 114 11.69 21.33 10.36
C GLY A 114 12.61 22.12 11.29
N MET A 115 13.91 21.81 11.34
CA MET A 115 14.90 22.50 12.17
C MET A 115 15.62 23.61 11.38
N ASP A 116 16.05 24.68 12.06
CA ASP A 116 17.03 25.60 11.48
C ASP A 116 18.39 24.90 11.28
N ARG A 117 19.12 25.31 10.24
CA ARG A 117 20.42 24.72 9.88
C ARG A 117 21.41 24.81 11.03
N VAL A 118 21.50 25.94 11.72
CA VAL A 118 22.47 26.12 12.82
C VAL A 118 22.09 25.21 13.98
N ALA A 119 20.80 25.19 14.34
CA ALA A 119 20.28 24.33 15.40
C ALA A 119 20.52 22.83 15.11
N TYR A 120 20.35 22.39 13.85
CA TYR A 120 20.61 21.01 13.46
C TYR A 120 22.09 20.62 13.60
N ILE A 121 23.00 21.47 13.13
CA ILE A 121 24.46 21.24 13.23
C ILE A 121 24.88 21.21 14.71
N GLU A 122 24.39 22.15 15.51
CA GLU A 122 24.66 22.19 16.95
C GLU A 122 24.18 20.91 17.63
N LYS A 123 22.97 20.44 17.29
CA LYS A 123 22.43 19.20 17.83
C LYS A 123 23.33 17.99 17.50
N ILE A 124 23.75 17.84 16.25
CA ILE A 124 24.64 16.72 15.85
C ILE A 124 25.95 16.77 16.64
N ASN A 125 26.57 17.94 16.77
CA ASN A 125 27.87 18.09 17.42
C ASN A 125 27.82 17.82 18.93
N ASN A 126 26.65 17.97 19.55
CA ASN A 126 26.47 17.83 20.99
C ASN A 126 25.86 16.49 21.42
N MET A 127 25.47 15.61 20.48
CA MET A 127 24.90 14.31 20.81
C MET A 127 25.97 13.29 21.22
N THR A 128 25.67 12.56 22.29
CA THR A 128 26.45 11.41 22.76
C THR A 128 26.20 10.16 21.91
N GLU A 129 27.10 9.18 22.01
CA GLU A 129 26.94 7.88 21.35
C GLU A 129 25.63 7.17 21.75
N ASP A 130 25.29 7.20 23.03
CA ASP A 130 24.07 6.59 23.58
C ASP A 130 22.79 7.29 23.07
N GLU A 131 22.80 8.63 22.96
CA GLU A 131 21.67 9.38 22.39
C GLU A 131 21.48 9.07 20.91
N ILE A 132 22.58 8.91 20.15
CA ILE A 132 22.52 8.53 18.74
C ILE A 132 21.96 7.11 18.58
N LEU A 133 22.40 6.18 19.43
CA LEU A 133 21.86 4.82 19.46
C LEU A 133 20.36 4.80 19.79
N ASN A 134 19.93 5.61 20.76
CA ASN A 134 18.52 5.72 21.12
C ASN A 134 17.68 6.31 19.99
N ASP A 135 18.14 7.38 19.32
CA ASP A 135 17.44 7.97 18.16
C ASP A 135 17.32 6.95 17.01
N LEU A 136 18.41 6.23 16.68
CA LEU A 136 18.35 5.14 15.70
C LEU A 136 17.35 4.05 16.09
N GLY A 137 17.33 3.65 17.37
CA GLY A 137 16.36 2.69 17.90
C GLY A 137 14.90 3.15 17.73
N GLU A 138 14.63 4.43 18.01
CA GLU A 138 13.32 5.04 17.76
C GLU A 138 12.96 5.02 16.28
N GLN A 139 13.88 5.40 15.39
CA GLN A 139 13.67 5.37 13.94
C GLN A 139 13.43 3.95 13.41
N ILE A 140 14.18 2.97 13.89
CA ILE A 140 14.00 1.55 13.55
C ILE A 140 12.59 1.11 13.90
N HIS A 141 12.11 1.44 15.10
CA HIS A 141 10.77 1.05 15.55
C HIS A 141 9.66 1.74 14.75
N ILE A 142 9.77 3.05 14.53
CA ILE A 142 8.80 3.84 13.77
C ILE A 142 8.72 3.33 12.33
N ASN A 143 9.87 3.17 11.65
CA ASN A 143 9.92 2.68 10.27
C ASN A 143 9.45 1.22 10.17
N SER A 144 9.73 0.38 11.16
CA SER A 144 9.19 -0.99 11.21
C SER A 144 7.67 -1.01 11.29
N LYS A 145 7.06 -0.13 12.09
CA LYS A 145 5.59 0.01 12.15
C LYS A 145 5.01 0.52 10.84
N ILE A 146 5.67 1.48 10.19
CA ILE A 146 5.30 1.96 8.85
C ILE A 146 5.31 0.79 7.86
N CYS A 147 6.42 0.06 7.77
CA CYS A 147 6.60 -1.09 6.89
C CYS A 147 5.50 -2.14 7.12
N SER A 148 5.26 -2.52 8.38
CA SER A 148 4.23 -3.48 8.77
C SER A 148 2.82 -3.04 8.34
N LYS A 149 2.49 -1.75 8.51
CA LYS A 149 1.21 -1.20 8.09
C LYS A 149 1.05 -1.19 6.57
N LYS A 150 2.10 -0.80 5.83
CA LYS A 150 2.12 -0.84 4.36
C LYS A 150 1.90 -2.27 3.84
N ILE A 151 2.61 -3.26 4.42
CA ILE A 151 2.44 -4.68 4.08
C ILE A 151 1.02 -5.18 4.39
N SER A 152 0.43 -4.77 5.51
CA SER A 152 -0.95 -5.13 5.85
C SER A 152 -1.96 -4.64 4.81
N TYR A 153 -1.84 -3.38 4.36
CA TYR A 153 -2.69 -2.85 3.30
C TYR A 153 -2.43 -3.51 1.95
N TYR A 154 -1.16 -3.75 1.59
CA TYR A 154 -0.81 -4.50 0.38
C TYR A 154 -1.46 -5.89 0.35
N ASN A 155 -1.37 -6.66 1.44
CA ASN A 155 -1.96 -8.00 1.50
C ASN A 155 -3.49 -7.98 1.36
N LYS A 156 -4.16 -6.99 1.97
CA LYS A 156 -5.61 -6.79 1.80
C LYS A 156 -5.94 -6.42 0.35
N GLY A 157 -5.23 -5.46 -0.23
CA GLY A 157 -5.42 -5.06 -1.63
C GLY A 157 -5.20 -6.22 -2.60
N LEU A 158 -4.18 -7.04 -2.35
CA LEU A 158 -3.85 -8.23 -3.15
C LEU A 158 -4.95 -9.30 -3.09
N LEU A 159 -5.57 -9.52 -1.93
CA LEU A 159 -6.72 -10.43 -1.83
C LEU A 159 -7.87 -9.97 -2.73
N PHE A 160 -8.25 -8.69 -2.67
CA PHE A 160 -9.30 -8.14 -3.54
C PHE A 160 -8.90 -8.14 -5.02
N LEU A 161 -7.61 -7.97 -5.33
CA LEU A 161 -7.10 -8.09 -6.69
C LEU A 161 -7.29 -9.50 -7.24
N ILE A 162 -6.96 -10.53 -6.47
CA ILE A 162 -7.14 -11.92 -6.89
C ILE A 162 -8.62 -12.19 -7.21
N VAL A 163 -9.53 -11.73 -6.34
CA VAL A 163 -10.98 -11.81 -6.60
C VAL A 163 -11.37 -11.03 -7.86
N THR A 164 -10.82 -9.83 -8.06
CA THR A 164 -11.06 -9.00 -9.26
C THR A 164 -10.64 -9.74 -10.53
N VAL A 165 -9.47 -10.37 -10.55
CA VAL A 165 -8.96 -11.14 -11.71
C VAL A 165 -9.87 -12.34 -12.01
N ILE A 166 -10.29 -13.08 -10.98
CA ILE A 166 -11.21 -14.22 -11.14
C ILE A 166 -12.56 -13.76 -11.71
N LEU A 167 -13.15 -12.71 -11.13
CA LEU A 167 -14.42 -12.14 -11.62
C LEU A 167 -14.28 -11.61 -13.04
N CYS A 168 -13.16 -10.97 -13.37
CA CYS A 168 -12.88 -10.47 -14.71
C CYS A 168 -12.87 -11.62 -15.73
N PHE A 169 -12.20 -12.73 -15.41
CA PHE A 169 -12.19 -13.91 -16.27
C PHE A 169 -13.59 -14.51 -16.45
N ILE A 170 -14.37 -14.63 -15.37
CA ILE A 170 -15.78 -15.07 -15.44
C ILE A 170 -16.58 -14.14 -16.37
N CYS A 171 -16.47 -12.83 -16.19
CA CYS A 171 -17.16 -11.87 -17.04
C CYS A 171 -16.77 -12.00 -18.52
N MET A 172 -15.50 -12.27 -18.84
CA MET A 172 -15.07 -12.48 -20.22
C MET A 172 -15.64 -13.78 -20.81
N VAL A 173 -15.58 -14.90 -20.08
CA VAL A 173 -16.07 -16.20 -20.55
C VAL A 173 -17.56 -16.16 -20.85
N PHE A 174 -18.34 -15.49 -19.99
CA PHE A 174 -19.78 -15.33 -20.17
C PHE A 174 -20.17 -14.07 -20.96
N GLN A 175 -19.19 -13.35 -21.54
CA GLN A 175 -19.40 -12.14 -22.33
C GLN A 175 -20.22 -11.06 -21.62
N LEU A 176 -20.08 -10.95 -20.29
CA LEU A 176 -20.80 -10.00 -19.44
C LEU A 176 -20.26 -8.57 -19.57
N VAL A 177 -18.96 -8.44 -19.87
CA VAL A 177 -18.22 -7.19 -20.13
C VAL A 177 -17.61 -7.18 -21.52
#